data_AF-A0A960PE87-F1
#
_entry.id   AF-A0A960PE87-F1
#
_cell.length_a   1.000
_cell.length_b   1.000
_cell.length_c   1.000
_cell.angle_alpha   90.00
_cell.angle_beta   90.00
_cell.angle_gamma   90.00
#
_symmetry.space_group_name_H-M   'P 1'
#
loop_
_entity.id
_entity.type
_entity.pdbx_description
1 polymer ?
#
loop_
_entity_poly.entity_id
_entity_poly.type
_entity_poly.pdbx_seq_one_letter_code
_entity_poly.pdbx_strand_id
1 'polypeptide(L)' 'MIGVGWVTALGSWLTQAGPGGAILAFAAGGAVMLLIGLCYAELTAMLPVAGGEVAYAFAAHGAGRAFVVGWFLA' A
#
# COMPACT_ATOMS: atom_id res chain seq x y z
N MET A 1 -5.11 -6.11 -6.33
CA MET A 1 -6.44 -5.67 -6.82
C MET A 1 -6.24 -4.48 -7.75
N ILE A 2 -7.05 -4.33 -8.81
CA ILE A 2 -7.07 -3.12 -9.64
C ILE A 2 -8.36 -2.37 -9.30
N GLY A 3 -8.25 -1.21 -8.65
CA GLY A 3 -9.40 -0.37 -8.29
C GLY A 3 -9.86 0.52 -9.45
N VAL A 4 -10.96 1.26 -9.26
CA VAL A 4 -11.50 2.18 -10.28
C VAL A 4 -10.73 3.51 -10.39
N GLY A 5 -9.97 3.88 -9.35
CA GLY A 5 -9.36 5.20 -9.21
C GLY A 5 -8.43 5.61 -10.36
N TRP A 6 -7.74 4.67 -11.00
CA TRP A 6 -6.89 5.00 -12.14
C TRP A 6 -7.72 5.45 -13.34
N VAL A 7 -8.87 4.83 -13.62
CA VAL A 7 -9.73 5.23 -14.74
C VAL A 7 -10.37 6.59 -14.51
N THR A 8 -10.84 6.86 -13.28
CA THR A 8 -11.57 8.10 -12.97
C THR A 8 -10.66 9.31 -12.80
N ALA A 9 -9.43 9.12 -12.34
CA ALA A 9 -8.50 10.22 -12.07
C ALA A 9 -7.54 10.54 -13.23
N LEU A 10 -7.28 9.59 -14.14
CA LEU A 10 -6.32 9.78 -15.24
C LEU A 10 -6.62 11.02 -16.09
N GLY A 11 -7.88 11.28 -16.41
CA GLY A 11 -8.27 12.44 -17.21
C GLY A 11 -7.89 13.77 -16.57
N SER A 12 -8.14 13.92 -15.27
CA SER A 12 -7.80 15.15 -14.54
C SER A 12 -6.30 15.30 -14.28
N TRP A 13 -5.57 14.19 -14.17
CA TRP A 13 -4.12 14.20 -14.02
C TRP A 13 -3.42 14.59 -15.32
N LEU A 14 -3.87 14.07 -16.46
CA LEU A 14 -3.31 14.45 -17.76
C LEU A 14 -3.56 15.91 -18.10
N THR A 15 -4.74 16.46 -17.79
CA THR A 15 -5.05 17.86 -18.09
C THR A 15 -4.28 18.84 -17.20
N GLN A 16 -4.01 18.49 -15.94
CA GLN A 16 -3.31 19.37 -15.00
C GLN A 16 -1.78 19.20 -15.03
N ALA A 17 -1.28 17.97 -15.09
CA ALA A 17 0.15 17.65 -14.97
C ALA A 17 0.79 17.19 -16.29
N GLY A 18 -0.01 16.94 -17.33
CA GLY A 18 0.45 16.43 -18.61
C GLY A 18 0.87 14.95 -18.56
N PRO A 19 1.20 14.34 -19.72
CA PRO A 19 1.65 12.95 -19.79
C PRO A 19 2.93 12.69 -18.98
N GLY A 20 3.87 13.63 -18.98
CA GLY A 20 5.13 13.51 -18.23
C GLY A 20 4.92 13.48 -16.71
N GLY A 21 4.05 14.36 -16.19
CA GLY A 21 3.71 14.38 -14.77
C GLY A 21 2.99 13.10 -14.33
N ALA A 22 2.09 12.58 -15.17
CA ALA A 22 1.41 11.30 -14.90
C ALA A 22 2.40 10.13 -14.83
N ILE A 23 3.33 10.02 -15.78
CA ILE A 23 4.36 8.96 -15.78
C ILE A 23 5.22 9.02 -14.51
N LEU A 24 5.67 10.22 -14.12
CA LEU A 24 6.46 10.40 -12.90
C LEU A 24 5.67 10.02 -11.65
N ALA A 25 4.39 10.39 -11.56
CA ALA A 25 3.53 10.03 -10.44
C ALA A 25 3.36 8.50 -10.33
N PHE A 26 3.13 7.81 -11.45
CA PHE A 26 3.05 6.34 -11.47
C PHE A 26 4.37 5.67 -11.12
N ALA A 27 5.49 6.18 -11.63
CA ALA A 27 6.81 5.64 -11.33
C ALA A 27 7.15 5.81 -9.83
N ALA A 28 6.90 6.99 -9.27
CA ALA A 28 7.14 7.27 -7.85
C ALA A 28 6.22 6.45 -6.95
N GLY A 29 4.91 6.41 -7.25
CA GLY A 29 3.94 5.60 -6.50
C GLY A 29 4.26 4.10 -6.59
N GLY A 30 4.63 3.62 -7.78
CA GLY A 30 5.08 2.25 -8.00
C GLY A 30 6.34 1.90 -7.21
N ALA A 31 7.32 2.79 -7.16
CA ALA A 31 8.53 2.58 -6.36
C ALA A 31 8.22 2.43 -4.86
N VAL A 32 7.34 3.27 -4.31
CA VAL A 32 6.90 3.15 -2.91
C VAL A 32 6.19 1.80 -2.68
N MET A 33 5.31 1.40 -3.59
CA MET A 33 4.59 0.13 -3.50
C MET A 33 5.53 -1.09 -3.57
N LEU A 34 6.61 -1.02 -4.37
CA LEU A 34 7.62 -2.08 -4.41
C LEU A 34 8.34 -2.24 -3.07
N LEU A 35 8.70 -1.14 -2.41
CA LEU A 35 9.33 -1.18 -1.08
C LEU A 35 8.39 -1.79 -0.04
N ILE A 36 7.11 -1.41 -0.07
CA ILE A 36 6.08 -2.01 0.79
C ILE A 36 5.97 -3.51 0.52
N GLY A 37 5.90 -3.91 -0.75
CA GLY A 37 5.83 -5.32 -1.16
C GLY A 37 7.02 -6.14 -0.67
N LEU A 38 8.23 -5.59 -0.69
CA LEU A 38 9.43 -6.24 -0.17
C LEU A 38 9.34 -6.46 1.35
N CYS A 39 8.90 -5.46 2.10
CA CYS A 39 8.68 -5.58 3.55
C CYS A 39 7.65 -6.68 3.86
N TYR A 40 6.54 -6.74 3.10
CA TYR A 40 5.56 -7.82 3.24
C TYR A 40 6.14 -9.20 2.90
N ALA A 41 7.01 -9.30 1.90
CA ALA A 41 7.65 -10.56 1.56
C ALA A 41 8.51 -11.09 2.73
N GLU A 42 9.29 -10.23 3.39
CA GLU A 42 10.08 -10.60 4.57
C GLU A 42 9.19 -10.96 5.76
N LEU A 43 8.18 -10.13 6.07
CA LEU A 43 7.28 -10.37 7.20
C LEU A 43 6.48 -11.65 7.05
N THR A 44 5.98 -11.94 5.84
CA THR A 44 5.21 -13.16 5.56
C THR A 44 6.09 -14.41 5.67
N ALA A 45 7.37 -14.31 5.31
CA ALA A 45 8.32 -15.40 5.48
C ALA A 45 8.68 -15.64 6.96
N MET A 46 8.79 -14.58 7.77
CA MET A 46 9.12 -14.67 9.20
C MET A 46 7.94 -15.10 10.07
N LEU A 47 6.71 -14.69 9.71
CA LEU A 47 5.53 -14.91 10.53
C LEU A 47 4.37 -15.51 9.70
N PRO A 48 4.42 -16.82 9.38
CA PRO A 48 3.42 -17.49 8.54
C PRO A 48 2.13 -17.79 9.33
N VAL A 49 1.48 -16.76 9.86
CA VAL A 49 0.25 -16.85 10.64
C VAL A 49 -0.93 -16.25 9.88
N ALA A 50 -2.14 -16.75 10.15
CA ALA A 50 -3.35 -16.14 9.62
C ALA A 50 -3.62 -14.79 10.32
N GLY A 51 -3.99 -13.77 9.54
CA GLY A 51 -4.36 -12.44 10.09
C GLY A 51 -3.67 -11.23 9.46
N GLY A 52 -2.76 -11.43 8.50
CA GLY A 52 -2.22 -10.34 7.67
C GLY A 52 -1.54 -9.23 8.46
N GLU A 53 -1.80 -7.97 8.08
CA GLU A 53 -1.12 -6.79 8.66
C GLU A 53 -1.41 -6.65 10.16
N VAL A 54 -2.61 -7.01 10.59
CA VAL A 54 -3.03 -6.92 12.00
C VAL A 54 -2.23 -7.90 12.86
N ALA A 55 -2.00 -9.12 12.37
CA ALA A 55 -1.16 -10.10 13.06
C ALA A 55 0.30 -9.65 13.13
N TYR A 56 0.83 -9.07 12.05
CA TYR A 56 2.20 -8.52 12.03
C TYR A 56 2.36 -7.36 13.02
N ALA A 57 1.41 -6.42 13.02
CA ALA A 57 1.40 -5.28 13.94
C ALA A 57 1.25 -5.73 15.41
N PHE A 58 0.45 -6.76 15.66
CA PHE A 58 0.30 -7.34 17.00
C PHE A 58 1.60 -7.97 17.50
N ALA A 59 2.28 -8.74 16.64
CA ALA A 59 3.55 -9.36 16.98
C ALA A 59 4.66 -8.34 17.26
N ALA A 60 4.69 -7.22 16.52
CA ALA A 60 5.73 -6.19 16.67
C ALA A 60 5.45 -5.19 17.81
N HIS A 61 4.18 -4.85 18.06
CA HIS A 61 3.82 -3.68 18.86
C HIS A 61 2.64 -3.88 19.83
N GLY A 62 2.07 -5.07 19.91
CA GLY A 62 0.96 -5.40 20.80
C GLY A 62 -0.41 -4.87 20.35
N ALA A 63 -1.42 -5.09 21.18
CA ALA A 63 -2.84 -4.91 20.83
C ALA A 63 -3.21 -3.49 20.39
N GLY A 64 -2.70 -2.45 21.07
CA GLY A 64 -3.11 -1.07 20.79
C GLY A 64 -2.76 -0.61 19.37
N ARG A 65 -1.53 -0.88 18.92
CA ARG A 65 -1.11 -0.50 17.55
C ARG A 65 -1.73 -1.42 16.51
N ALA A 66 -1.92 -2.70 16.82
CA ALA A 66 -2.62 -3.63 15.94
C ALA A 66 -4.07 -3.22 15.68
N PHE A 67 -4.77 -2.71 16.71
CA PHE A 67 -6.12 -2.17 16.55
C PHE A 67 -6.15 -0.97 15.60
N VAL A 68 -5.22 -0.02 15.76
CA VAL A 68 -5.13 1.16 14.87
C VAL A 68 -4.85 0.73 13.43
N VAL A 69 -3.93 -0.22 13.23
CA VAL A 69 -3.63 -0.78 11.89
C VAL A 69 -4.88 -1.42 11.29
N GLY A 70 -5.58 -2.29 12.03
CA GLY A 70 -6.81 -2.92 11.56
C GLY A 70 -7.92 -1.92 11.26
N TRP A 71 -8.04 -0.84 12.05
CA TRP A 71 -9.03 0.22 11.83
C TRP A 71 -8.82 0.99 10.52
N PHE A 72 -7.57 1.28 10.15
CA PHE A 72 -7.26 1.94 8.87
C PHE A 72 -7.40 1.02 7.66
N LEU A 73 -7.41 -0.29 7.89
CA LEU A 73 -7.46 -1.30 6.85
C LEU A 73 -8.88 -1.78 6.54
N ALA A 74 -9.79 -1.62 7.50
CA ALA A 74 -11.23 -1.85 7.36
C ALA A 74 -11.88 -0.78 6.49
#